data_AF-A0A8S3WI46-F1
#
_entry.id   AF-A0A8S3WI46-F1
#
_cell.length_a   1.000
_cell.length_b   1.000
_cell.length_c   1.000
_cell.angle_alpha   90.00
_cell.angle_beta   90.00
_cell.angle_gamma   90.00
#
_symmetry.space_group_name_H-M   'P 1'
#
loop_
_entity.id
_entity.type
_entity.pdbx_description
1 polymer ?
#
loop_
_entity_poly.entity_id
_entity_poly.type
_entity_poly.pdbx_seq_one_letter_code
_entity_poly.pdbx_strand_id
1 'polypeptide(L)'
;MCNSQVQIKLQQSIVEEGRNGLGCQFPEIDPFSEEVMKFSKEIPEVKCEGFDWVECYKSKCYVVKEILSKMRDVVCSYKDIIYIDDHNYKIGDPVKVYGDGSYVLNRSDHVKVSCSGKNVDGYNIVGDATPAAIVPLLSGKTELEMPEARISYAKDMFIDPELFMFRILKKYGYHTAYFEDMPWIGTFQYRYNGFKSQPADHYLRAFFLEESKYGAKWWNGINKRHCVGAVPQYGLLLNLSKQFTELEEKHFCFTFIADITHEDFNMISTSDDGVVAFLRHLKESGKLRNHLVIVMGDHGSRYSALRETYQGKIEERLPLMAIILPEMLKEERPQAVTALRNNAGLLTTPFDVHTTVVDAMGLKELANKYTVPGSDIPRGMSLLEPIPKSRTCGQAAVLSHWCVCSKWYNVSASDPMYTKTAKALADFINNVTEEVRSLCIERKLTSIEWVMKQSSNDDILNFRYSSDGDGLHHKYVTAEVKVIH
;
A
#
# COMPACT_ATOMS: atom_id res chain seq x y z
N MET A 1 8.72 9.18 29.88
CA MET A 1 7.29 8.86 30.18
C MET A 1 6.48 8.48 28.93
N CYS A 2 6.67 9.10 27.75
CA CYS A 2 5.93 8.69 26.54
C CYS A 2 6.30 7.29 26.03
N ASN A 3 7.61 6.95 25.92
CA ASN A 3 8.03 5.61 25.46
C ASN A 3 7.47 4.49 26.35
N SER A 4 7.42 4.69 27.68
CA SER A 4 6.83 3.71 28.59
C SER A 4 5.32 3.51 28.37
N GLN A 5 4.57 4.57 28.03
CA GLN A 5 3.14 4.44 27.74
C GLN A 5 2.84 3.75 26.40
N VAL A 6 3.64 4.02 25.36
CA VAL A 6 3.56 3.33 24.07
C VAL A 6 3.80 1.83 24.25
N GLN A 7 4.83 1.46 25.02
CA GLN A 7 5.14 0.07 25.32
C GLN A 7 4.01 -0.64 26.08
N ILE A 8 3.42 0.02 27.09
CA ILE A 8 2.27 -0.52 27.84
C ILE A 8 1.07 -0.75 26.91
N LYS A 9 0.76 0.18 26.00
CA LYS A 9 -0.35 0.03 25.04
C LYS A 9 -0.11 -1.12 24.05
N LEU A 10 1.12 -1.28 23.55
CA LEU A 10 1.47 -2.39 22.68
C LEU A 10 1.33 -3.74 23.41
N GLN A 11 1.78 -3.82 24.66
CA GLN A 11 1.59 -5.01 25.50
C GLN A 11 0.11 -5.36 25.71
N GLN A 12 -0.74 -4.37 25.97
CA GLN A 12 -2.19 -4.58 26.10
C GLN A 12 -2.81 -5.10 24.80
N SER A 13 -2.44 -4.52 23.65
CA SER A 13 -2.89 -4.98 22.33
C SER A 13 -2.46 -6.43 22.05
N ILE A 14 -1.22 -6.85 22.41
CA ILE A 14 -0.78 -8.24 22.28
C ILE A 14 -1.69 -9.19 23.06
N VAL A 15 -2.04 -8.84 24.30
CA VAL A 15 -2.90 -9.67 25.16
C VAL A 15 -4.33 -9.73 24.63
N GLU A 16 -4.87 -8.63 24.11
CA GLU A 16 -6.22 -8.57 23.56
C GLU A 16 -6.36 -9.33 22.24
N GLU A 17 -5.42 -9.12 21.30
CA GLU A 17 -5.44 -9.75 19.97
C GLU A 17 -5.07 -11.24 20.05
N GLY A 18 -4.19 -11.61 20.97
CA GLY A 18 -3.78 -13.01 21.18
C GLY A 18 -4.87 -13.94 21.73
N ARG A 19 -5.93 -13.39 22.35
CA ARG A 19 -7.03 -14.21 22.95
C ARG A 19 -7.90 -14.94 21.94
N ASN A 20 -7.96 -14.46 20.70
CA ASN A 20 -8.83 -15.02 19.67
C ASN A 20 -8.10 -16.01 18.75
N GLY A 21 -6.76 -16.11 18.81
CA GLY A 21 -5.94 -17.01 17.97
C GLY A 21 -5.97 -16.73 16.45
N LEU A 22 -6.80 -15.79 16.01
CA LEU A 22 -6.92 -15.30 14.64
C LEU A 22 -5.98 -14.10 14.52
N GLY A 23 -4.92 -14.21 13.71
CA GLY A 23 -4.02 -13.08 13.46
C GLY A 23 -4.69 -11.96 12.66
N CYS A 24 -3.91 -10.96 12.25
CA CYS A 24 -4.45 -9.82 11.52
C CYS A 24 -5.18 -10.22 10.23
N GLN A 25 -6.44 -9.78 10.09
CA GLN A 25 -7.20 -9.86 8.85
C GLN A 25 -7.50 -8.44 8.35
N PHE A 26 -7.01 -8.10 7.16
CA PHE A 26 -7.34 -6.83 6.51
C PHE A 26 -8.82 -6.81 6.10
N PRO A 27 -9.50 -5.65 6.22
CA PRO A 27 -10.86 -5.51 5.70
C PRO A 27 -10.85 -5.56 4.17
N GLU A 28 -11.80 -6.27 3.57
CA GLU A 28 -12.06 -6.17 2.13
C GLU A 28 -12.79 -4.85 1.85
N ILE A 29 -12.20 -3.99 1.01
CA ILE A 29 -12.77 -2.71 0.60
C ILE A 29 -12.91 -2.67 -0.93
N ASP A 30 -14.01 -2.07 -1.41
CA ASP A 30 -14.21 -1.80 -2.84
C ASP A 30 -13.47 -0.51 -3.21
N PRO A 31 -12.37 -0.56 -4.00
CA PRO A 31 -11.64 0.63 -4.39
C PRO A 31 -12.46 1.60 -5.25
N PHE A 32 -13.61 1.17 -5.78
CA PHE A 32 -14.50 1.98 -6.61
C PHE A 32 -15.83 2.32 -5.92
N SER A 33 -15.87 2.28 -4.58
CA SER A 33 -17.08 2.59 -3.83
C SER A 33 -17.62 3.99 -4.16
N GLU A 34 -18.95 4.16 -4.16
CA GLU A 34 -19.57 5.46 -4.38
C GLU A 34 -19.14 6.52 -3.36
N GLU A 35 -18.68 6.11 -2.17
CA GLU A 35 -18.16 7.02 -1.14
C GLU A 35 -16.83 7.66 -1.60
N VAL A 36 -15.93 6.87 -2.19
CA VAL A 36 -14.60 7.32 -2.62
C VAL A 36 -14.60 7.96 -3.99
N MET A 37 -15.37 7.42 -4.94
CA MET A 37 -15.41 7.93 -6.31
C MET A 37 -15.90 9.39 -6.40
N LYS A 38 -16.62 9.90 -5.39
CA LYS A 38 -17.01 11.32 -5.28
C LYS A 38 -15.82 12.27 -5.13
N PHE A 39 -14.70 11.78 -4.60
CA PHE A 39 -13.48 12.57 -4.42
C PHE A 39 -12.50 12.43 -5.59
N SER A 40 -12.65 11.36 -6.38
CA SER A 40 -11.88 11.16 -7.61
C SER A 40 -12.31 12.18 -8.65
N LYS A 41 -11.34 12.92 -9.19
CA LYS A 41 -11.57 13.90 -10.25
C LYS A 41 -10.62 13.60 -11.38
N GLU A 42 -11.15 13.62 -12.60
CA GLU A 42 -10.31 13.65 -13.78
C GLU A 42 -9.60 15.00 -13.83
N ILE A 43 -8.28 14.98 -13.61
CA ILE A 43 -7.41 16.13 -13.89
C ILE A 43 -6.96 16.02 -15.35
N PRO A 44 -7.05 17.09 -16.16
CA PRO A 44 -6.65 17.02 -17.56
C PRO A 44 -5.17 16.65 -17.70
N GLU A 45 -4.89 15.55 -18.38
CA GLU A 45 -3.55 15.21 -18.86
C GLU A 45 -3.06 16.17 -19.95
N VAL A 46 -1.74 16.33 -20.03
CA VAL A 46 -1.07 16.75 -21.26
C VAL A 46 -1.12 15.56 -22.23
N LYS A 47 -2.01 15.64 -23.23
CA LYS A 47 -2.53 14.49 -24.00
C LYS A 47 -1.57 13.79 -24.98
N CYS A 48 -1.68 12.45 -25.01
CA CYS A 48 -1.95 11.56 -26.17
C CYS A 48 -2.54 10.20 -25.65
N GLU A 49 -3.55 9.57 -26.32
CA GLU A 49 -4.55 8.65 -25.69
C GLU A 49 -4.35 7.10 -25.84
N GLY A 50 -4.56 6.32 -24.75
CA GLY A 50 -5.31 5.03 -24.65
C GLY A 50 -4.61 3.64 -24.73
N PHE A 51 -5.04 2.64 -23.90
CA PHE A 51 -4.63 1.21 -23.95
C PHE A 51 -5.80 0.20 -23.76
N ASP A 52 -5.91 -0.80 -24.65
CA ASP A 52 -7.00 -1.80 -24.71
C ASP A 52 -6.67 -3.14 -24.02
N TRP A 53 -7.63 -3.72 -23.28
CA TRP A 53 -7.44 -4.98 -22.53
C TRP A 53 -7.63 -6.25 -23.37
N VAL A 54 -8.34 -6.13 -24.48
CA VAL A 54 -8.75 -7.26 -25.33
C VAL A 54 -8.42 -6.92 -26.76
N GLU A 55 -7.72 -7.84 -27.41
CA GLU A 55 -7.39 -7.75 -28.82
C GLU A 55 -8.16 -8.84 -29.58
N CYS A 56 -8.74 -8.46 -30.72
CA CYS A 56 -9.42 -9.40 -31.60
C CYS A 56 -8.64 -9.55 -32.90
N TYR A 57 -8.22 -10.78 -33.21
CA TYR A 57 -7.62 -11.12 -34.48
C TYR A 57 -8.61 -11.99 -35.28
N LYS A 58 -9.13 -11.43 -36.38
CA LYS A 58 -10.25 -12.01 -37.14
C LYS A 58 -11.45 -12.27 -36.20
N SER A 59 -12.03 -13.47 -36.23
CA SER A 59 -13.17 -13.83 -35.39
C SER A 59 -12.79 -14.29 -33.97
N LYS A 60 -11.53 -14.16 -33.54
CA LYS A 60 -11.08 -14.59 -32.21
C LYS A 60 -10.64 -13.40 -31.38
N CYS A 61 -11.26 -13.22 -30.22
CA CYS A 61 -10.87 -12.23 -29.23
C CYS A 61 -10.17 -12.91 -28.05
N TYR A 62 -9.10 -12.32 -27.58
CA TYR A 62 -8.33 -12.80 -26.44
C TYR A 62 -7.89 -11.63 -25.57
N VAL A 63 -7.74 -11.89 -24.28
CA VAL A 63 -7.13 -10.93 -23.36
C VAL A 63 -5.66 -10.75 -23.75
N VAL A 64 -5.20 -9.51 -23.88
CA VAL A 64 -3.81 -9.27 -24.27
C VAL A 64 -2.86 -9.84 -23.22
N LYS A 65 -1.74 -10.45 -23.66
CA LYS A 65 -0.78 -11.14 -22.79
C LYS A 65 -0.28 -10.26 -21.64
N GLU A 66 -0.23 -8.95 -21.86
CA GLU A 66 0.15 -7.98 -20.84
C GLU A 66 -0.81 -7.98 -19.63
N ILE A 67 -2.12 -8.07 -19.86
CA ILE A 67 -3.16 -8.14 -18.82
C ILE A 67 -3.11 -9.49 -18.08
N LEU A 68 -2.93 -10.59 -18.82
CA LEU A 68 -2.79 -11.94 -18.24
C LEU A 68 -1.51 -12.10 -17.39
N SER A 69 -0.49 -11.29 -17.66
CA SER A 69 0.75 -11.29 -16.86
C SER A 69 0.65 -10.48 -15.58
N LYS A 70 -0.32 -9.55 -15.48
CA LYS A 70 -0.45 -8.57 -14.39
C LYS A 70 -1.56 -8.92 -13.40
N MET A 71 -2.62 -9.62 -13.83
CA MET A 71 -3.78 -9.92 -12.98
C MET A 71 -4.04 -11.42 -12.87
N ARG A 72 -4.46 -11.89 -11.69
CA ARG A 72 -4.90 -13.28 -11.45
C ARG A 72 -6.43 -13.37 -11.55
N ASP A 73 -6.93 -14.54 -11.90
CA ASP A 73 -8.36 -14.83 -12.01
C ASP A 73 -9.11 -13.90 -12.98
N VAL A 74 -8.48 -13.55 -14.10
CA VAL A 74 -9.11 -12.72 -15.14
C VAL A 74 -10.31 -13.46 -15.73
N VAL A 75 -11.49 -12.85 -15.65
CA VAL A 75 -12.73 -13.33 -16.26
C VAL A 75 -13.30 -12.24 -17.13
N CYS A 76 -13.47 -12.52 -18.42
CA CYS A 76 -14.10 -11.60 -19.36
C CYS A 76 -15.44 -12.16 -19.81
N SER A 77 -16.48 -11.32 -19.78
CA SER A 77 -17.82 -11.59 -20.27
C SER A 77 -17.98 -10.98 -21.65
N TYR A 78 -18.24 -11.84 -22.65
CA TYR A 78 -18.43 -11.47 -24.04
C TYR A 78 -19.92 -11.59 -24.39
N LYS A 79 -20.48 -10.56 -25.03
CA LYS A 79 -21.86 -10.57 -25.52
C LYS A 79 -21.89 -10.12 -26.98
N ASP A 80 -22.37 -10.98 -27.88
CA ASP A 80 -22.57 -10.61 -29.29
C ASP A 80 -23.53 -9.41 -29.37
N ILE A 81 -23.16 -8.40 -30.16
CA ILE A 81 -24.07 -7.31 -30.54
C ILE A 81 -24.69 -7.72 -31.86
N ILE A 82 -25.91 -8.25 -31.83
CA ILE A 82 -26.58 -8.82 -32.99
C ILE A 82 -27.44 -7.72 -33.62
N TYR A 83 -27.03 -7.26 -34.79
CA TYR A 83 -27.81 -6.34 -35.61
C TYR A 83 -29.17 -6.95 -35.97
N ILE A 84 -30.24 -6.17 -35.83
CA ILE A 84 -31.58 -6.53 -36.27
C ILE A 84 -31.97 -5.66 -37.47
N ASP A 85 -31.86 -4.34 -37.31
CA ASP A 85 -32.06 -3.33 -38.36
C ASP A 85 -31.33 -2.02 -37.98
N ASP A 86 -31.42 -0.99 -38.84
CA ASP A 86 -30.70 0.28 -38.67
C ASP A 86 -31.02 1.04 -37.38
N HIS A 87 -32.12 0.70 -36.70
CA HIS A 87 -32.55 1.33 -35.46
C HIS A 87 -32.53 0.37 -34.26
N ASN A 88 -32.33 -0.93 -34.48
CA ASN A 88 -32.46 -1.96 -33.45
C ASN A 88 -31.30 -2.96 -33.48
N TYR A 89 -30.83 -3.32 -32.29
CA TYR A 89 -29.93 -4.45 -32.07
C TYR A 89 -30.37 -5.21 -30.82
N LYS A 90 -29.93 -6.46 -30.68
CA LYS A 90 -30.05 -7.22 -29.43
C LYS A 90 -28.68 -7.67 -28.94
N ILE A 91 -28.55 -7.76 -27.62
CA ILE A 91 -27.36 -8.29 -26.97
C ILE A 91 -27.59 -9.77 -26.70
N GLY A 92 -26.69 -10.61 -27.20
CA GLY A 92 -26.71 -12.05 -26.94
C GLY A 92 -26.38 -12.40 -25.48
N ASP A 93 -26.63 -13.65 -25.12
CA ASP A 93 -26.31 -14.16 -23.79
C ASP A 93 -24.80 -14.06 -23.50
N PRO A 94 -24.40 -13.69 -22.27
CA PRO A 94 -23.01 -13.59 -21.88
C PRO A 94 -22.31 -14.94 -21.91
N VAL A 95 -21.13 -14.96 -22.55
CA VAL A 95 -20.19 -16.06 -22.47
C VAL A 95 -19.00 -15.60 -21.65
N LYS A 96 -18.76 -16.27 -20.51
CA LYS A 96 -17.58 -16.01 -19.67
C LYS A 96 -16.39 -16.81 -20.18
N VAL A 97 -15.26 -16.12 -20.35
CA VAL A 97 -13.98 -16.72 -20.70
C VAL A 97 -12.99 -16.39 -19.61
N TYR A 98 -12.25 -17.39 -19.16
CA TYR A 98 -11.34 -17.33 -18.02
C TYR A 98 -9.90 -17.36 -18.51
N GLY A 99 -9.03 -16.57 -17.88
CA GLY A 99 -7.60 -16.55 -18.15
C GLY A 99 -7.28 -16.27 -19.61
N ASP A 100 -6.40 -17.10 -20.19
CA ASP A 100 -5.91 -17.01 -21.57
C ASP A 100 -6.85 -17.62 -22.62
N GLY A 101 -8.07 -18.01 -22.22
CA GLY A 101 -9.08 -18.48 -23.14
C GLY A 101 -9.45 -17.44 -24.21
N SER A 102 -9.90 -17.92 -25.37
CA SER A 102 -10.35 -17.07 -26.47
C SER A 102 -11.87 -17.15 -26.66
N TYR A 103 -12.51 -16.01 -26.92
CA TYR A 103 -13.88 -15.95 -27.39
C TYR A 103 -13.93 -15.96 -28.92
N VAL A 104 -14.89 -16.66 -29.52
CA VAL A 104 -15.07 -16.72 -30.97
C VAL A 104 -16.38 -16.03 -31.36
N LEU A 105 -16.26 -14.97 -32.14
CA LEU A 105 -17.35 -14.26 -32.80
C LEU A 105 -17.99 -15.17 -33.85
N ASN A 106 -19.12 -15.80 -33.53
CA ASN A 106 -19.81 -16.74 -34.42
C ASN A 106 -21.23 -16.28 -34.82
N ARG A 107 -21.83 -15.34 -34.07
CA ARG A 107 -23.18 -14.82 -34.33
C ARG A 107 -23.20 -13.35 -34.72
N SER A 108 -22.10 -12.63 -34.56
CA SER A 108 -21.91 -11.24 -34.93
C SER A 108 -20.44 -10.96 -35.24
N ASP A 109 -20.18 -9.91 -36.00
CA ASP A 109 -18.88 -9.28 -36.21
C ASP A 109 -18.55 -8.23 -35.14
N HIS A 110 -19.47 -7.95 -34.21
CA HIS A 110 -19.32 -6.98 -33.13
C HIS A 110 -19.62 -7.63 -31.77
N VAL A 111 -18.78 -7.38 -30.78
CA VAL A 111 -18.90 -7.94 -29.42
C VAL A 111 -18.74 -6.86 -28.36
N LYS A 112 -19.58 -6.90 -27.33
CA LYS A 112 -19.44 -6.11 -26.11
C LYS A 112 -18.65 -6.92 -25.08
N VAL A 113 -17.57 -6.34 -24.55
CA VAL A 113 -16.65 -7.02 -23.64
C VAL A 113 -16.61 -6.32 -22.28
N SER A 114 -16.57 -7.09 -21.19
CA SER A 114 -16.39 -6.60 -19.83
C SER A 114 -15.52 -7.59 -19.04
N CYS A 115 -14.41 -7.14 -18.48
CA CYS A 115 -13.43 -7.99 -17.79
C CYS A 115 -13.29 -7.64 -16.29
N SER A 116 -12.98 -8.62 -15.45
CA SER A 116 -12.68 -8.49 -14.02
C SER A 116 -11.48 -9.35 -13.63
N GLY A 117 -10.63 -8.92 -12.70
CA GLY A 117 -9.49 -9.69 -12.16
C GLY A 117 -9.11 -9.24 -10.74
N LYS A 118 -8.30 -10.02 -10.02
CA LYS A 118 -7.85 -9.72 -8.64
C LYS A 118 -6.39 -9.25 -8.58
N ASN A 119 -6.12 -8.25 -7.74
CA ASN A 119 -4.81 -7.71 -7.36
C ASN A 119 -4.37 -8.19 -5.96
N VAL A 120 -3.10 -7.93 -5.61
CA VAL A 120 -2.47 -8.30 -4.33
C VAL A 120 -2.51 -7.10 -3.38
N ASP A 121 -3.08 -7.27 -2.17
CA ASP A 121 -3.38 -6.16 -1.23
C ASP A 121 -2.64 -6.29 0.11
N GLY A 122 -2.02 -5.18 0.57
CA GLY A 122 -1.83 -4.87 2.00
C GLY A 122 -0.39 -4.65 2.52
N TYR A 123 -0.06 -3.40 2.89
CA TYR A 123 1.07 -2.99 3.74
C TYR A 123 0.58 -1.97 4.76
N ASN A 124 0.93 -2.07 6.05
CA ASN A 124 0.40 -1.19 7.10
C ASN A 124 1.44 -0.17 7.62
N ILE A 125 1.07 1.11 7.69
CA ILE A 125 1.90 2.15 8.32
C ILE A 125 2.01 1.96 9.84
N VAL A 126 3.04 2.52 10.49
CA VAL A 126 3.27 2.37 11.95
C VAL A 126 3.06 3.66 12.74
N GLY A 127 2.73 4.76 12.07
CA GLY A 127 2.46 6.05 12.71
C GLY A 127 2.00 7.11 11.71
N ASP A 128 1.73 8.31 12.22
CA ASP A 128 1.22 9.42 11.42
C ASP A 128 2.32 10.08 10.57
N ALA A 129 1.98 10.36 9.31
CA ALA A 129 2.80 11.10 8.36
C ALA A 129 4.12 10.43 7.92
N THR A 130 4.80 11.09 6.98
CA THR A 130 6.03 10.60 6.32
C THR A 130 7.12 10.12 7.26
N PRO A 131 7.55 10.84 8.32
CA PRO A 131 8.70 10.37 9.10
C PRO A 131 8.37 9.10 9.91
N ALA A 132 7.10 8.86 10.26
CA ALA A 132 6.69 7.65 10.95
C ALA A 132 6.72 6.41 10.03
N ALA A 133 6.66 6.58 8.72
CA ALA A 133 6.87 5.49 7.75
C ALA A 133 8.33 5.37 7.32
N ILE A 134 8.99 6.51 7.03
CA ILE A 134 10.32 6.56 6.43
C ILE A 134 11.44 6.31 7.45
N VAL A 135 11.33 6.78 8.70
CA VAL A 135 12.37 6.50 9.73
C VAL A 135 12.47 5.00 10.02
N PRO A 136 11.37 4.26 10.28
CA PRO A 136 11.40 2.81 10.39
C PRO A 136 11.98 2.09 9.18
N LEU A 137 11.65 2.54 7.97
CA LEU A 137 12.16 1.95 6.74
C LEU A 137 13.68 2.15 6.62
N LEU A 138 14.17 3.37 6.86
CA LEU A 138 15.58 3.73 6.67
C LEU A 138 16.50 3.43 7.85
N SER A 139 15.97 3.00 9.00
CA SER A 139 16.79 2.75 10.20
C SER A 139 16.39 1.53 11.04
N GLY A 140 15.24 0.92 10.75
CA GLY A 140 14.65 -0.12 11.60
C GLY A 140 14.14 0.40 12.95
N LYS A 141 14.13 1.72 13.20
CA LYS A 141 13.76 2.38 14.47
C LYS A 141 12.58 3.32 14.27
N THR A 142 11.79 3.52 15.32
CA THR A 142 10.79 4.60 15.40
C THR A 142 11.47 5.95 15.64
N GLU A 143 10.76 7.05 15.35
CA GLU A 143 11.21 8.40 15.70
C GLU A 143 11.57 8.53 17.20
N LEU A 144 10.80 7.85 18.07
CA LEU A 144 10.95 7.89 19.53
C LEU A 144 12.15 7.10 20.08
N GLU A 145 12.76 6.26 19.25
CA GLU A 145 13.99 5.52 19.58
C GLU A 145 15.24 6.27 19.10
N MET A 146 15.06 7.37 18.37
CA MET A 146 16.15 8.26 17.95
C MET A 146 16.42 9.33 19.01
N PRO A 147 17.62 9.95 18.99
CA PRO A 147 17.84 11.19 19.72
C PRO A 147 16.78 12.24 19.33
N GLU A 148 16.23 12.94 20.33
CA GLU A 148 15.11 13.87 20.16
C GLU A 148 15.48 15.13 19.36
N ALA A 149 15.50 15.05 18.03
CA ALA A 149 15.95 16.14 17.16
C ALA A 149 14.82 17.01 16.60
N ARG A 150 13.57 16.84 17.06
CA ARG A 150 12.45 17.64 16.54
C ARG A 150 12.56 19.08 17.02
N ILE A 151 12.29 20.03 16.12
CA ILE A 151 12.47 21.47 16.36
C ILE A 151 11.67 21.95 17.59
N SER A 152 10.50 21.35 17.82
CA SER A 152 9.62 21.67 18.96
C SER A 152 10.22 21.31 20.33
N TYR A 153 11.20 20.39 20.39
CA TYR A 153 11.84 19.94 21.63
C TYR A 153 13.32 20.35 21.72
N ALA A 154 14.05 20.35 20.60
CA ALA A 154 15.49 20.62 20.56
C ALA A 154 15.86 21.50 19.35
N LYS A 155 15.81 22.82 19.54
CA LYS A 155 15.97 23.82 18.46
C LYS A 155 17.31 23.73 17.71
N ASP A 156 18.39 23.36 18.38
CA ASP A 156 19.74 23.33 17.79
C ASP A 156 20.25 21.91 17.51
N MET A 157 19.38 20.90 17.59
CA MET A 157 19.76 19.52 17.32
C MET A 157 19.46 19.13 15.87
N PHE A 158 20.41 18.43 15.25
CA PHE A 158 20.31 17.90 13.90
C PHE A 158 20.30 16.39 13.93
N ILE A 159 19.68 15.78 12.92
CA ILE A 159 19.62 14.33 12.78
C ILE A 159 21.02 13.80 12.44
N ASP A 160 21.42 12.72 13.10
CA ASP A 160 22.65 12.01 12.78
C ASP A 160 22.45 11.07 11.58
N PRO A 161 23.06 11.34 10.41
CA PRO A 161 22.94 10.47 9.24
C PRO A 161 23.55 9.08 9.46
N GLU A 162 24.44 8.89 10.45
CA GLU A 162 25.02 7.59 10.80
C GLU A 162 23.98 6.58 11.30
N LEU A 163 22.78 7.05 11.66
CA LEU A 163 21.66 6.21 12.11
C LEU A 163 20.80 5.65 10.96
N PHE A 164 21.11 6.02 9.71
CA PHE A 164 20.31 5.69 8.53
C PHE A 164 21.07 4.83 7.53
N MET A 165 20.33 4.02 6.76
CA MET A 165 20.87 3.07 5.78
C MET A 165 21.88 3.71 4.81
N PHE A 166 21.74 4.99 4.46
CA PHE A 166 22.69 5.68 3.59
C PHE A 166 24.14 5.60 4.12
N ARG A 167 24.40 6.03 5.37
CA ARG A 167 25.75 5.98 5.94
C ARG A 167 26.15 4.58 6.40
N ILE A 168 25.18 3.75 6.80
CA ILE A 168 25.44 2.36 7.16
C ILE A 168 25.94 1.59 5.94
N LEU A 169 25.21 1.58 4.83
CA LEU A 169 25.55 0.84 3.62
C LEU A 169 26.81 1.38 2.93
N LYS A 170 27.10 2.68 3.05
CA LYS A 170 28.38 3.23 2.61
C LYS A 170 29.59 2.54 3.24
N LYS A 171 29.50 2.10 4.49
CA LYS A 171 30.56 1.31 5.17
C LYS A 171 30.73 -0.10 4.59
N TYR A 172 29.71 -0.61 3.91
CA TYR A 172 29.72 -1.89 3.19
C TYR A 172 30.05 -1.73 1.69
N GLY A 173 30.53 -0.56 1.29
CA GLY A 173 30.98 -0.27 -0.08
C GLY A 173 29.85 0.11 -1.04
N TYR A 174 28.67 0.50 -0.53
CA TYR A 174 27.58 0.99 -1.39
C TYR A 174 27.75 2.49 -1.68
N HIS A 175 27.59 2.87 -2.95
CA HIS A 175 27.28 4.24 -3.33
C HIS A 175 25.83 4.54 -2.94
N THR A 176 25.57 5.72 -2.36
CA THR A 176 24.25 6.02 -1.80
C THR A 176 23.63 7.27 -2.40
N ALA A 177 22.33 7.20 -2.71
CA ALA A 177 21.57 8.31 -3.25
C ALA A 177 20.29 8.53 -2.44
N TYR A 178 20.02 9.80 -2.09
CA TYR A 178 18.76 10.25 -1.49
C TYR A 178 18.22 11.43 -2.30
N PHE A 179 17.14 11.17 -3.03
CA PHE A 179 16.47 12.13 -3.88
C PHE A 179 15.09 12.44 -3.32
N GLU A 180 14.85 13.69 -2.94
CA GLU A 180 13.55 14.18 -2.45
C GLU A 180 13.34 15.60 -2.96
N ASP A 181 12.11 15.93 -3.33
CA ASP A 181 11.82 17.01 -4.26
C ASP A 181 11.02 18.19 -3.65
N MET A 182 10.68 18.12 -2.36
CA MET A 182 10.07 19.22 -1.60
C MET A 182 11.00 19.72 -0.46
N PRO A 183 12.02 20.56 -0.74
CA PRO A 183 13.05 20.92 0.24
C PRO A 183 12.57 21.74 1.46
N TRP A 184 11.38 22.36 1.44
CA TRP A 184 10.85 23.15 2.56
C TRP A 184 10.01 22.33 3.55
N ILE A 185 9.39 21.23 3.10
CA ILE A 185 8.59 20.32 3.94
C ILE A 185 9.07 18.87 3.88
N GLY A 186 10.29 18.63 3.40
CA GLY A 186 10.83 17.30 3.23
C GLY A 186 10.82 16.49 4.54
N THR A 187 10.95 15.18 4.37
CA THR A 187 10.86 14.14 5.42
C THR A 187 11.63 14.51 6.68
N PHE A 188 12.82 15.09 6.52
CA PHE A 188 13.72 15.44 7.62
C PHE A 188 13.87 16.95 7.82
N GLN A 189 12.99 17.76 7.24
CA GLN A 189 13.08 19.23 7.24
C GLN A 189 11.85 19.90 7.85
N TYR A 190 10.65 19.32 7.71
CA TYR A 190 9.44 19.94 8.24
C TYR A 190 9.42 19.97 9.78
N ARG A 191 9.68 18.82 10.42
CA ARG A 191 9.69 18.67 11.89
C ARG A 191 11.10 18.72 12.52
N TYR A 192 12.14 18.77 11.70
CA TYR A 192 13.53 18.61 12.10
C TYR A 192 14.42 19.64 11.42
N ASN A 193 15.59 19.95 12.00
CA ASN A 193 16.56 20.86 11.39
C ASN A 193 17.32 20.27 10.18
N GLY A 194 16.95 19.08 9.70
CA GLY A 194 17.75 18.32 8.74
C GLY A 194 18.84 17.50 9.39
N PHE A 195 19.71 16.95 8.54
CA PHE A 195 20.88 16.16 8.97
C PHE A 195 22.06 17.06 9.32
N LYS A 196 22.86 16.63 10.31
CA LYS A 196 24.09 17.33 10.74
C LYS A 196 25.15 17.41 9.63
N SER A 197 25.10 16.47 8.69
CA SER A 197 25.94 16.41 7.50
C SER A 197 25.19 15.66 6.40
N GLN A 198 25.69 15.76 5.15
CA GLN A 198 25.05 15.13 3.99
C GLN A 198 24.80 13.63 4.23
N PRO A 199 23.57 13.10 4.11
CA PRO A 199 23.26 11.72 4.50
C PRO A 199 23.73 10.66 3.49
N ALA A 200 23.74 10.98 2.19
CA ALA A 200 24.07 10.07 1.09
C ALA A 200 25.14 10.68 0.18
N ASP A 201 25.80 9.89 -0.68
CA ASP A 201 26.80 10.41 -1.64
C ASP A 201 26.18 11.39 -2.65
N HIS A 202 24.97 11.08 -3.10
CA HIS A 202 24.16 11.94 -3.96
C HIS A 202 22.92 12.42 -3.20
N TYR A 203 22.84 13.72 -2.94
CA TYR A 203 21.76 14.32 -2.15
C TYR A 203 21.24 15.59 -2.82
N LEU A 204 19.98 15.57 -3.30
CA LEU A 204 19.43 16.63 -4.15
C LEU A 204 18.97 17.89 -3.41
N ARG A 205 19.07 17.91 -2.08
CA ARG A 205 18.53 19.02 -1.29
C ARG A 205 19.06 20.39 -1.70
N ALA A 206 20.38 20.52 -1.88
CA ALA A 206 20.99 21.81 -2.23
C ALA A 206 20.49 22.30 -3.61
N PHE A 207 20.33 21.38 -4.56
CA PHE A 207 19.78 21.67 -5.87
C PHE A 207 18.36 22.22 -5.79
N PHE A 208 17.45 21.53 -5.09
CA PHE A 208 16.07 21.99 -4.96
C PHE A 208 15.91 23.26 -4.12
N LEU A 209 16.80 23.51 -3.15
CA LEU A 209 16.83 24.78 -2.42
C LEU A 209 17.19 25.95 -3.34
N GLU A 210 18.19 25.79 -4.21
CA GLU A 210 18.55 26.86 -5.15
C GLU A 210 17.46 27.03 -6.22
N GLU A 211 16.89 25.92 -6.71
CA GLU A 211 15.82 25.95 -7.71
C GLU A 211 14.54 26.62 -7.19
N SER A 212 14.19 26.40 -5.91
CA SER A 212 13.00 27.02 -5.27
C SER A 212 13.23 28.44 -4.74
N LYS A 213 14.48 28.94 -4.77
CA LYS A 213 14.85 30.28 -4.32
C LYS A 213 14.13 31.34 -5.14
N TYR A 214 13.76 32.45 -4.49
CA TYR A 214 12.89 33.52 -5.02
C TYR A 214 11.41 33.15 -5.21
N GLY A 215 10.95 31.99 -4.72
CA GLY A 215 9.54 31.61 -4.70
C GLY A 215 8.91 31.40 -6.08
N ALA A 216 9.72 31.35 -7.14
CA ALA A 216 9.27 31.31 -8.52
C ALA A 216 8.37 30.10 -8.84
N LYS A 217 8.46 28.99 -8.11
CA LYS A 217 7.57 27.84 -8.32
C LYS A 217 6.18 28.02 -7.76
N TRP A 218 6.08 28.57 -6.55
CA TRP A 218 4.83 28.62 -5.80
C TRP A 218 3.99 29.86 -6.12
N TRP A 219 4.63 30.95 -6.57
CA TRP A 219 3.95 32.21 -6.91
C TRP A 219 3.63 32.37 -8.41
N ASN A 220 4.08 31.45 -9.30
CA ASN A 220 3.89 31.57 -10.76
C ASN A 220 2.86 30.61 -11.37
N GLY A 221 1.95 30.06 -10.56
CA GLY A 221 0.84 29.19 -11.02
C GLY A 221 1.20 27.69 -11.12
N ILE A 222 0.16 26.85 -11.18
CA ILE A 222 0.24 25.38 -11.07
C ILE A 222 1.24 24.74 -12.06
N ASN A 223 1.24 25.18 -13.33
CA ASN A 223 2.10 24.59 -14.36
C ASN A 223 3.60 24.83 -14.12
N LYS A 224 3.98 25.91 -13.43
CA LYS A 224 5.38 26.22 -13.09
C LYS A 224 5.81 25.61 -11.76
N ARG A 225 4.87 25.14 -10.94
CA ARG A 225 5.12 24.56 -9.62
C ARG A 225 5.80 23.19 -9.71
N HIS A 226 5.41 22.37 -10.69
CA HIS A 226 5.79 20.96 -10.78
C HIS A 226 6.92 20.65 -11.78
N CYS A 227 7.58 21.67 -12.31
CA CYS A 227 8.60 21.52 -13.35
C CYS A 227 9.95 22.05 -12.90
N VAL A 228 11.04 21.39 -13.32
CA VAL A 228 12.40 21.93 -13.29
C VAL A 228 12.81 22.23 -14.72
N GLY A 229 12.80 23.51 -15.08
CA GLY A 229 12.93 23.92 -16.48
C GLY A 229 11.81 23.34 -17.33
N ALA A 230 12.16 22.54 -18.35
CA ALA A 230 11.22 21.88 -19.26
C ALA A 230 10.85 20.45 -18.85
N VAL A 231 11.32 19.97 -17.69
CA VAL A 231 11.14 18.58 -17.25
C VAL A 231 10.26 18.55 -16.01
N PRO A 232 9.24 17.68 -15.93
CA PRO A 232 8.51 17.45 -14.70
C PRO A 232 9.44 17.02 -13.57
N GLN A 233 9.24 17.52 -12.36
CA GLN A 233 10.14 17.28 -11.24
C GLN A 233 10.27 15.79 -10.89
N TYR A 234 9.16 15.04 -10.91
CA TYR A 234 9.18 13.58 -10.75
C TYR A 234 10.02 12.91 -11.85
N GLY A 235 9.97 13.42 -13.08
CA GLY A 235 10.71 12.91 -14.23
C GLY A 235 12.22 13.12 -14.08
N LEU A 236 12.64 14.25 -13.52
CA LEU A 236 14.03 14.49 -13.12
C LEU A 236 14.50 13.46 -12.08
N LEU A 237 13.69 13.22 -11.04
CA LEU A 237 13.99 12.22 -10.01
C LEU A 237 14.15 10.82 -10.63
N LEU A 238 13.16 10.34 -11.39
CA LEU A 238 13.22 9.02 -12.05
C LEU A 238 14.42 8.90 -12.99
N ASN A 239 14.77 9.96 -13.71
CA ASN A 239 15.93 9.95 -14.61
C ASN A 239 17.25 9.89 -13.83
N LEU A 240 17.36 10.56 -12.68
CA LEU A 240 18.53 10.45 -11.82
C LEU A 240 18.64 9.06 -11.20
N SER A 241 17.53 8.48 -10.74
CA SER A 241 17.49 7.11 -10.23
C SER A 241 17.89 6.11 -11.31
N LYS A 242 17.40 6.29 -12.55
CA LYS A 242 17.79 5.50 -13.72
C LYS A 242 19.30 5.55 -13.95
N GLN A 243 19.88 6.75 -14.02
CA GLN A 243 21.33 6.91 -14.18
C GLN A 243 22.11 6.25 -13.03
N PHE A 244 21.58 6.32 -11.81
CA PHE A 244 22.22 5.69 -10.66
C PHE A 244 22.24 4.15 -10.75
N THR A 245 21.25 3.53 -11.41
CA THR A 245 21.27 2.07 -11.70
C THR A 245 22.32 1.67 -12.74
N GLU A 246 22.96 2.64 -13.41
CA GLU A 246 24.04 2.38 -14.37
C GLU A 246 25.41 2.21 -13.70
N LEU A 247 25.53 2.47 -12.39
CA LEU A 247 26.74 2.19 -11.62
C LEU A 247 27.01 0.68 -11.59
N GLU A 248 28.25 0.29 -11.85
CA GLU A 248 28.69 -1.11 -11.76
C GLU A 248 28.89 -1.54 -10.30
N GLU A 249 29.28 -0.60 -9.45
CA GLU A 249 29.48 -0.80 -8.02
C GLU A 249 28.16 -1.00 -7.28
N LYS A 250 28.24 -1.58 -6.07
CA LYS A 250 27.10 -1.71 -5.17
C LYS A 250 26.49 -0.34 -4.92
N HIS A 251 25.17 -0.23 -4.99
CA HIS A 251 24.52 1.05 -4.80
C HIS A 251 23.13 0.94 -4.17
N PHE A 252 22.74 1.95 -3.41
CA PHE A 252 21.45 2.07 -2.73
C PHE A 252 20.84 3.44 -3.06
N CYS A 253 19.68 3.42 -3.71
CA CYS A 253 18.96 4.63 -4.10
C CYS A 253 17.61 4.69 -3.39
N PHE A 254 17.36 5.79 -2.70
CA PHE A 254 16.05 6.12 -2.16
C PHE A 254 15.55 7.39 -2.85
N THR A 255 14.45 7.27 -3.59
CA THR A 255 13.83 8.37 -4.32
C THR A 255 12.42 8.59 -3.77
N PHE A 256 12.13 9.80 -3.31
CA PHE A 256 10.87 10.18 -2.69
C PHE A 256 10.25 11.33 -3.48
N ILE A 257 9.16 11.04 -4.18
CA ILE A 257 8.42 11.99 -5.02
C ILE A 257 7.23 12.49 -4.21
N ALA A 258 7.34 13.69 -3.65
CA ALA A 258 6.31 14.29 -2.79
C ALA A 258 5.49 15.35 -3.55
N ASP A 259 6.10 16.08 -4.48
CA ASP A 259 5.50 17.27 -5.10
C ASP A 259 4.12 17.03 -5.75
N ILE A 260 3.96 15.92 -6.47
CA ILE A 260 2.72 15.55 -7.17
C ILE A 260 1.84 14.57 -6.37
N THR A 261 2.23 14.19 -5.16
CA THR A 261 1.52 13.18 -4.35
C THR A 261 1.03 13.71 -3.01
N HIS A 262 1.60 14.81 -2.52
CA HIS A 262 1.35 15.32 -1.17
C HIS A 262 -0.02 15.99 -1.02
N GLU A 263 -0.38 16.95 -1.87
CA GLU A 263 -1.57 17.80 -1.66
C GLU A 263 -2.84 17.26 -2.33
N ASP A 264 -2.72 16.76 -3.57
CA ASP A 264 -3.83 16.28 -4.38
C ASP A 264 -3.49 14.89 -4.92
N PHE A 265 -4.15 13.87 -4.38
CA PHE A 265 -3.90 12.48 -4.76
C PHE A 265 -4.21 12.21 -6.24
N ASN A 266 -5.02 13.03 -6.90
CA ASN A 266 -5.32 12.85 -8.34
C ASN A 266 -4.09 13.14 -9.22
N MET A 267 -3.14 13.96 -8.74
CA MET A 267 -1.93 14.34 -9.47
C MET A 267 -0.94 13.19 -9.66
N ILE A 268 -1.03 12.11 -8.88
CA ILE A 268 -0.12 10.95 -9.01
C ILE A 268 -0.21 10.31 -10.40
N SER A 269 -1.40 10.34 -11.03
CA SER A 269 -1.65 9.83 -12.37
C SER A 269 -0.73 10.46 -13.43
N THR A 270 -0.33 11.73 -13.22
CA THR A 270 0.57 12.45 -14.14
C THR A 270 1.97 11.84 -14.25
N SER A 271 2.33 10.92 -13.36
CA SER A 271 3.60 10.20 -13.38
C SER A 271 3.51 8.77 -13.93
N ASP A 272 2.32 8.27 -14.28
CA ASP A 272 2.11 6.86 -14.62
C ASP A 272 3.00 6.41 -15.78
N ASP A 273 2.94 7.11 -16.92
CA ASP A 273 3.80 6.85 -18.08
C ASP A 273 5.30 6.94 -17.74
N GLY A 274 5.69 7.88 -16.89
CA GLY A 274 7.08 8.04 -16.46
C GLY A 274 7.56 6.86 -15.61
N VAL A 275 6.72 6.39 -14.69
CA VAL A 275 7.00 5.23 -13.85
C VAL A 275 7.00 3.94 -14.68
N VAL A 276 6.05 3.78 -15.61
CA VAL A 276 6.02 2.66 -16.56
C VAL A 276 7.29 2.63 -17.41
N ALA A 277 7.70 3.77 -17.95
CA ALA A 277 8.94 3.88 -18.73
C ALA A 277 10.18 3.54 -17.89
N PHE A 278 10.23 3.99 -16.64
CA PHE A 278 11.31 3.66 -15.71
C PHE A 278 11.37 2.15 -15.42
N LEU A 279 10.26 1.53 -15.04
CA LEU A 279 10.19 0.10 -14.74
C LEU A 279 10.47 -0.76 -15.97
N ARG A 280 9.98 -0.35 -17.14
CA ARG A 280 10.28 -0.99 -18.44
C ARG A 280 11.77 -0.92 -18.76
N HIS A 281 12.40 0.24 -18.56
CA HIS A 281 13.87 0.39 -18.72
C HIS A 281 14.61 -0.61 -17.83
N LEU A 282 14.29 -0.71 -16.54
CA LEU A 282 14.97 -1.64 -15.62
C LEU A 282 14.87 -3.10 -16.11
N LYS A 283 13.72 -3.49 -16.66
CA LYS A 283 13.50 -4.82 -17.21
C LYS A 283 14.29 -5.06 -18.49
N GLU A 284 14.15 -4.17 -19.47
CA GLU A 284 14.72 -4.32 -20.82
C GLU A 284 16.24 -4.19 -20.83
N SER A 285 16.81 -3.36 -19.95
CA SER A 285 18.26 -3.21 -19.78
C SER A 285 18.89 -4.29 -18.91
N GLY A 286 18.12 -5.28 -18.44
CA GLY A 286 18.61 -6.39 -17.63
C GLY A 286 18.98 -6.03 -16.18
N LYS A 287 18.67 -4.80 -15.72
CA LYS A 287 18.99 -4.34 -14.36
C LYS A 287 18.30 -5.18 -13.28
N LEU A 288 17.10 -5.69 -13.57
CA LEU A 288 16.37 -6.60 -12.66
C LEU A 288 17.12 -7.90 -12.33
N ARG A 289 18.23 -8.23 -13.02
CA ARG A 289 19.07 -9.37 -12.63
C ARG A 289 19.65 -9.23 -11.23
N ASN A 290 20.07 -8.03 -10.84
CA ASN A 290 20.78 -7.76 -9.57
C ASN A 290 20.15 -6.64 -8.73
N HIS A 291 19.04 -6.05 -9.17
CA HIS A 291 18.40 -4.96 -8.44
C HIS A 291 17.15 -5.44 -7.71
N LEU A 292 17.07 -5.15 -6.40
CA LEU A 292 15.82 -5.16 -5.65
C LEU A 292 15.14 -3.82 -5.91
N VAL A 293 13.94 -3.85 -6.46
CA VAL A 293 13.15 -2.63 -6.72
C VAL A 293 11.90 -2.66 -5.85
N ILE A 294 11.68 -1.58 -5.12
CA ILE A 294 10.49 -1.39 -4.27
C ILE A 294 9.82 -0.09 -4.72
N VAL A 295 8.54 -0.17 -5.08
CA VAL A 295 7.68 0.98 -5.38
C VAL A 295 6.59 1.00 -4.33
N MET A 296 6.53 2.06 -3.53
CA MET A 296 5.59 2.14 -2.41
C MET A 296 5.21 3.57 -2.06
N GLY A 297 4.05 3.74 -1.43
CA GLY A 297 3.70 4.97 -0.71
C GLY A 297 4.16 4.90 0.75
N ASP A 298 4.46 6.05 1.35
CA ASP A 298 4.72 6.18 2.79
C ASP A 298 3.41 6.14 3.60
N HIS A 299 2.34 6.71 3.05
CA HIS A 299 0.95 6.62 3.54
C HIS A 299 -0.04 6.83 2.38
N GLY A 300 -1.33 6.55 2.60
CA GLY A 300 -2.40 6.95 1.67
C GLY A 300 -2.78 8.43 1.78
N SER A 301 -3.87 8.85 1.15
CA SER A 301 -4.23 10.27 1.05
C SER A 301 -4.53 10.92 2.42
N ARG A 302 -3.77 11.95 2.81
CA ARG A 302 -3.92 12.67 4.10
C ARG A 302 -4.61 14.03 4.00
N TYR A 303 -4.50 14.72 2.87
CA TYR A 303 -4.92 16.12 2.73
C TYR A 303 -6.26 16.31 2.01
N SER A 304 -6.90 15.21 1.62
CA SER A 304 -8.23 15.25 1.02
C SER A 304 -9.33 14.91 2.03
N ALA A 305 -10.55 15.40 1.77
CA ALA A 305 -11.73 15.07 2.57
C ALA A 305 -12.03 13.55 2.60
N LEU A 306 -11.44 12.78 1.66
CA LEU A 306 -11.44 11.32 1.69
C LEU A 306 -10.96 10.77 3.04
N ARG A 307 -9.95 11.37 3.69
CA ARG A 307 -9.40 10.89 4.97
C ARG A 307 -10.44 10.76 6.09
N GLU A 308 -11.50 11.54 6.06
CA GLU A 308 -12.57 11.49 7.08
C GLU A 308 -13.56 10.35 6.83
N THR A 309 -13.60 9.78 5.62
CA THR A 309 -14.43 8.61 5.29
C THR A 309 -13.87 7.34 5.91
N TYR A 310 -14.72 6.32 6.07
CA TYR A 310 -14.28 5.01 6.55
C TYR A 310 -13.17 4.44 5.65
N GLN A 311 -13.40 4.44 4.33
CA GLN A 311 -12.45 3.91 3.37
C GLN A 311 -11.15 4.70 3.36
N GLY A 312 -11.19 6.03 3.39
CA GLY A 312 -9.99 6.86 3.45
C GLY A 312 -9.17 6.66 4.72
N LYS A 313 -9.78 6.37 5.88
CA LYS A 313 -9.03 6.00 7.10
C LYS A 313 -8.27 4.68 6.92
N ILE A 314 -8.84 3.72 6.21
CA ILE A 314 -8.18 2.44 5.90
C ILE A 314 -7.08 2.64 4.85
N GLU A 315 -7.38 3.32 3.74
CA GLU A 315 -6.44 3.58 2.64
C GLU A 315 -5.26 4.46 3.06
N GLU A 316 -5.45 5.42 3.98
CA GLU A 316 -4.36 6.19 4.62
C GLU A 316 -3.31 5.24 5.22
N ARG A 317 -3.77 4.13 5.82
CA ARG A 317 -2.95 3.17 6.54
C ARG A 317 -2.43 2.04 5.68
N LEU A 318 -3.01 1.86 4.49
CA LEU A 318 -2.70 0.78 3.55
C LEU A 318 -2.18 1.29 2.19
N PRO A 319 -1.05 2.01 2.13
CA PRO A 319 -0.51 2.42 0.85
C PRO A 319 0.00 1.21 0.05
N LEU A 320 0.08 1.40 -1.27
CA LEU A 320 0.64 0.41 -2.19
C LEU A 320 2.07 0.02 -1.77
N MET A 321 2.39 -1.26 -1.92
CA MET A 321 3.74 -1.82 -1.82
C MET A 321 3.92 -2.85 -2.93
N ALA A 322 4.82 -2.58 -3.87
CA ALA A 322 5.20 -3.49 -4.93
C ALA A 322 6.70 -3.79 -4.85
N ILE A 323 7.06 -5.08 -4.85
CA ILE A 323 8.44 -5.54 -4.72
C ILE A 323 8.81 -6.40 -5.94
N ILE A 324 9.90 -6.04 -6.61
CA ILE A 324 10.52 -6.84 -7.67
C ILE A 324 11.84 -7.36 -7.12
N LEU A 325 11.89 -8.68 -6.88
CA LEU A 325 13.12 -9.35 -6.45
C LEU A 325 14.14 -9.42 -7.60
N PRO A 326 15.45 -9.31 -7.31
CA PRO A 326 16.50 -9.59 -8.29
C PRO A 326 16.37 -11.01 -8.84
N GLU A 327 16.60 -11.22 -10.14
CA GLU A 327 16.57 -12.59 -10.72
C GLU A 327 17.59 -13.52 -10.05
N MET A 328 18.80 -13.03 -9.74
CA MET A 328 19.81 -13.84 -9.03
C MET A 328 19.34 -14.27 -7.64
N LEU A 329 18.63 -13.40 -6.92
CA LEU A 329 18.07 -13.75 -5.61
C LEU A 329 17.00 -14.84 -5.72
N LYS A 330 16.20 -14.82 -6.80
CA LYS A 330 15.20 -15.87 -7.06
C LYS A 330 15.86 -17.22 -7.39
N GLU A 331 16.96 -17.19 -8.14
CA GLU A 331 17.77 -18.35 -8.49
C GLU A 331 18.44 -18.96 -7.24
N GLU A 332 19.03 -18.13 -6.39
CA GLU A 332 19.77 -18.54 -5.19
C GLU A 332 18.85 -18.93 -4.02
N ARG A 333 17.72 -18.24 -3.86
CA ARG A 333 16.74 -18.46 -2.78
C ARG A 333 15.31 -18.61 -3.34
N PRO A 334 14.97 -19.70 -4.06
CA PRO A 334 13.61 -19.90 -4.60
C PRO A 334 12.50 -19.85 -3.54
N GLN A 335 12.81 -20.24 -2.30
CA GLN A 335 11.90 -20.13 -1.15
C GLN A 335 11.51 -18.69 -0.83
N ALA A 336 12.35 -17.69 -1.14
CA ALA A 336 12.06 -16.28 -0.93
C ALA A 336 10.91 -15.80 -1.82
N VAL A 337 10.79 -16.33 -3.05
CA VAL A 337 9.65 -16.05 -3.94
C VAL A 337 8.34 -16.56 -3.35
N THR A 338 8.38 -17.76 -2.78
CA THR A 338 7.21 -18.37 -2.14
C THR A 338 6.82 -17.63 -0.86
N ALA A 339 7.80 -17.29 -0.02
CA ALA A 339 7.60 -16.49 1.18
C ALA A 339 6.99 -15.13 0.85
N LEU A 340 7.59 -14.39 -0.09
CA LEU A 340 7.09 -13.07 -0.48
C LEU A 340 5.64 -13.12 -0.97
N ARG A 341 5.30 -14.11 -1.81
CA ARG A 341 3.92 -14.31 -2.29
C ARG A 341 2.94 -14.63 -1.17
N ASN A 342 3.35 -15.45 -0.20
CA ASN A 342 2.52 -15.82 0.94
C ASN A 342 2.36 -14.65 1.94
N ASN A 343 3.39 -13.83 2.09
CA ASN A 343 3.42 -12.69 3.00
C ASN A 343 2.66 -11.48 2.45
N ALA A 344 2.41 -11.41 1.15
CA ALA A 344 1.80 -10.24 0.51
C ALA A 344 0.37 -9.92 1.00
N GLY A 345 -0.34 -10.91 1.55
CA GLY A 345 -1.67 -10.71 2.17
C GLY A 345 -1.64 -10.71 3.71
N LEU A 346 -0.46 -10.57 4.32
CA LEU A 346 -0.29 -10.56 5.78
C LEU A 346 0.02 -9.15 6.29
N LEU A 347 -0.09 -8.97 7.60
CA LEU A 347 0.33 -7.73 8.26
C LEU A 347 1.84 -7.53 8.10
N THR A 348 2.19 -6.55 7.27
CA THR A 348 3.55 -6.09 7.04
C THR A 348 3.68 -4.61 7.38
N THR A 349 4.89 -4.18 7.72
CA THR A 349 5.20 -2.84 8.23
C THR A 349 6.51 -2.33 7.63
N PRO A 350 6.84 -1.03 7.73
CA PRO A 350 8.13 -0.54 7.25
C PRO A 350 9.34 -1.16 7.98
N PHE A 351 9.16 -1.72 9.19
CA PHE A 351 10.22 -2.51 9.84
C PHE A 351 10.53 -3.82 9.09
N ASP A 352 9.51 -4.44 8.50
CA ASP A 352 9.67 -5.64 7.70
C ASP A 352 10.37 -5.31 6.38
N VAL A 353 10.04 -4.17 5.78
CA VAL A 353 10.70 -3.66 4.57
C VAL A 353 12.18 -3.40 4.84
N HIS A 354 12.51 -2.70 5.94
CA HIS A 354 13.90 -2.50 6.36
C HIS A 354 14.65 -3.84 6.47
N THR A 355 14.06 -4.81 7.16
CA THR A 355 14.64 -6.14 7.36
C THR A 355 14.80 -6.89 6.03
N THR A 356 13.84 -6.75 5.12
CA THR A 356 13.86 -7.33 3.76
C THR A 356 14.98 -6.77 2.92
N VAL A 357 15.18 -5.44 2.95
CA VAL A 357 16.24 -4.77 2.18
C VAL A 357 17.62 -5.26 2.62
N VAL A 358 17.89 -5.29 3.92
CA VAL A 358 19.19 -5.75 4.43
C VAL A 358 19.38 -7.26 4.25
N ASP A 359 18.32 -8.07 4.34
CA ASP A 359 18.37 -9.52 4.04
C ASP A 359 18.67 -9.78 2.55
N ALA A 360 18.02 -9.06 1.64
CA ALA A 360 18.26 -9.18 0.20
C ALA A 360 19.70 -8.80 -0.20
N MET A 361 20.34 -7.90 0.56
CA MET A 361 21.74 -7.50 0.38
C MET A 361 22.75 -8.50 0.97
N GLY A 362 22.27 -9.56 1.64
CA GLY A 362 23.13 -10.49 2.39
C GLY A 362 23.70 -9.89 3.68
N LEU A 363 23.07 -8.85 4.22
CA LEU A 363 23.48 -8.10 5.42
C LEU A 363 22.45 -8.25 6.54
N LYS A 364 21.86 -9.44 6.70
CA LYS A 364 20.77 -9.70 7.64
C LYS A 364 21.14 -9.38 9.09
N GLU A 365 22.42 -9.38 9.43
CA GLU A 365 22.96 -8.94 10.72
C GLU A 365 22.66 -7.47 11.05
N LEU A 366 22.42 -6.62 10.04
CA LEU A 366 22.01 -5.22 10.21
C LEU A 366 20.53 -5.06 10.57
N ALA A 367 19.72 -6.11 10.48
CA ALA A 367 18.32 -6.05 10.85
C ALA A 367 18.15 -5.71 12.33
N ASN A 368 17.16 -4.86 12.64
CA ASN A 368 16.84 -4.53 14.03
C ASN A 368 16.17 -5.73 14.72
N LYS A 369 16.87 -6.32 15.71
CA LYS A 369 16.42 -7.49 16.48
C LYS A 369 15.42 -7.15 17.60
N TYR A 370 14.95 -5.90 17.67
CA TYR A 370 14.02 -5.47 18.69
C TYR A 370 12.74 -6.32 18.68
N THR A 371 12.35 -6.76 19.86
CA THR A 371 11.14 -7.54 20.13
C THR A 371 10.31 -6.75 21.13
N VAL A 372 9.02 -6.56 20.83
CA VAL A 372 8.09 -5.92 21.77
C VAL A 372 8.01 -6.80 23.03
N PRO A 373 8.12 -6.24 24.25
CA PRO A 373 8.03 -7.04 25.47
C PRO A 373 6.75 -7.89 25.52
N GLY A 374 6.88 -9.20 25.72
CA GLY A 374 5.76 -10.15 25.68
C GLY A 374 5.49 -10.77 24.29
N SER A 375 6.18 -10.31 23.25
CA SER A 375 6.23 -10.97 21.94
C SER A 375 7.31 -12.05 21.92
N ASP A 376 7.04 -13.13 21.20
CA ASP A 376 7.95 -14.22 20.86
C ASP A 376 8.64 -14.02 19.49
N ILE A 377 8.23 -13.00 18.73
CA ILE A 377 8.77 -12.65 17.41
C ILE A 377 9.27 -11.19 17.37
N PRO A 378 10.32 -10.89 16.58
CA PRO A 378 10.79 -9.52 16.41
C PRO A 378 9.76 -8.65 15.69
N ARG A 379 9.79 -7.34 15.94
CA ARG A 379 8.83 -6.42 15.30
C ARG A 379 9.05 -6.28 13.79
N GLY A 380 10.27 -6.55 13.31
CA GLY A 380 10.64 -6.51 11.90
C GLY A 380 11.12 -7.89 11.45
N MET A 381 10.49 -8.42 10.41
CA MET A 381 10.76 -9.73 9.81
C MET A 381 10.98 -9.58 8.31
N SER A 382 11.89 -10.36 7.74
CA SER A 382 12.12 -10.32 6.29
C SER A 382 10.92 -10.88 5.55
N LEU A 383 10.45 -10.16 4.52
CA LEU A 383 9.41 -10.62 3.59
C LEU A 383 9.90 -11.79 2.72
N LEU A 384 11.21 -12.05 2.71
CA LEU A 384 11.83 -13.20 2.04
C LEU A 384 11.76 -14.49 2.85
N GLU A 385 11.17 -14.44 4.04
CA GLU A 385 10.95 -15.58 4.94
C GLU A 385 9.49 -15.62 5.42
N PRO A 386 8.93 -16.78 5.76
CA PRO A 386 7.52 -16.85 6.18
C PRO A 386 7.23 -15.99 7.42
N ILE A 387 6.25 -15.09 7.30
CA ILE A 387 5.70 -14.34 8.45
C ILE A 387 4.54 -15.15 9.03
N PRO A 388 4.45 -15.31 10.37
CA PRO A 388 3.35 -16.00 11.00
C PRO A 388 2.00 -15.35 10.67
N LYS A 389 1.03 -16.13 10.19
CA LYS A 389 -0.35 -15.66 9.95
C LYS A 389 -1.03 -15.18 11.23
N SER A 390 -0.58 -15.66 12.39
CA SER A 390 -1.04 -15.26 13.72
C SER A 390 -0.46 -13.94 14.20
N ARG A 391 0.44 -13.28 13.43
CA ARG A 391 1.06 -12.02 13.82
C ARG A 391 -0.02 -10.95 14.09
N THR A 392 0.11 -10.31 15.24
CA THR A 392 -0.77 -9.24 15.71
C THR A 392 -0.15 -7.86 15.48
N CYS A 393 -0.96 -6.80 15.52
CA CYS A 393 -0.46 -5.42 15.43
C CYS A 393 0.49 -5.09 16.58
N GLY A 394 0.15 -5.53 17.78
CA GLY A 394 1.00 -5.35 18.95
C GLY A 394 2.39 -6.00 18.77
N GLN A 395 2.46 -7.23 18.24
CA GLN A 395 3.74 -7.89 17.93
C GLN A 395 4.52 -7.15 16.82
N ALA A 396 3.81 -6.57 15.85
CA ALA A 396 4.39 -5.73 14.80
C ALA A 396 4.77 -4.31 15.26
N ALA A 397 4.59 -3.99 16.55
CA ALA A 397 4.76 -2.64 17.10
C ALA A 397 3.88 -1.57 16.45
N VAL A 398 2.72 -1.95 15.92
CA VAL A 398 1.69 -1.05 15.38
C VAL A 398 0.74 -0.68 16.51
N LEU A 399 0.59 0.61 16.79
CA LEU A 399 -0.39 1.09 17.77
C LEU A 399 -1.82 0.85 17.27
N SER A 400 -2.74 0.60 18.19
CA SER A 400 -4.12 0.19 17.88
C SER A 400 -4.83 1.10 16.86
N HIS A 401 -4.71 2.42 16.97
CA HIS A 401 -5.32 3.39 16.04
C HIS A 401 -4.65 3.46 14.64
N TRP A 402 -3.51 2.82 14.46
CA TRP A 402 -2.86 2.58 13.16
C TRP A 402 -3.08 1.14 12.65
N CYS A 403 -3.69 0.28 13.47
CA CYS A 403 -3.90 -1.12 13.17
C CYS A 403 -5.21 -1.34 12.41
N VAL A 404 -5.15 -1.53 11.10
CA VAL A 404 -6.34 -1.77 10.25
C VAL A 404 -6.92 -3.18 10.38
N CYS A 405 -6.33 -4.05 11.19
CA CYS A 405 -6.82 -5.40 11.38
C CYS A 405 -8.24 -5.37 11.94
N SER A 406 -9.13 -6.10 11.28
CA SER A 406 -10.50 -6.26 11.73
C SER A 406 -10.55 -6.97 13.07
N LYS A 407 -11.46 -6.52 13.94
CA LYS A 407 -11.74 -7.18 15.22
C LYS A 407 -13.08 -7.91 15.14
N TRP A 408 -13.13 -9.09 15.74
CA TRP A 408 -14.36 -9.86 15.90
C TRP A 408 -14.93 -9.62 17.29
N TYR A 409 -16.20 -9.22 17.33
CA TYR A 409 -16.92 -8.94 18.56
C TYR A 409 -18.09 -9.90 18.69
N ASN A 410 -18.29 -10.45 19.89
CA ASN A 410 -19.48 -11.24 20.17
C ASN A 410 -20.71 -10.33 20.08
N VAL A 411 -21.68 -10.76 19.29
CA VAL A 411 -22.99 -10.13 19.21
C VAL A 411 -23.81 -10.65 20.40
N SER A 412 -24.43 -9.74 21.14
CA SER A 412 -25.31 -10.12 22.25
C SER A 412 -26.52 -10.89 21.73
N ALA A 413 -27.00 -11.89 22.47
CA ALA A 413 -28.23 -12.61 22.14
C ALA A 413 -29.48 -11.69 22.07
N SER A 414 -29.43 -10.52 22.70
CA SER A 414 -30.49 -9.51 22.64
C SER A 414 -30.47 -8.67 21.36
N ASP A 415 -29.37 -8.67 20.60
CA ASP A 415 -29.26 -7.93 19.35
C ASP A 415 -30.06 -8.65 18.24
N PRO A 416 -30.94 -7.96 17.50
CA PRO A 416 -31.69 -8.57 16.39
C PRO A 416 -30.81 -9.32 15.38
N MET A 417 -29.57 -8.86 15.19
CA MET A 417 -28.62 -9.46 14.27
C MET A 417 -28.16 -10.85 14.71
N TYR A 418 -28.16 -11.15 16.02
CA TYR A 418 -27.83 -12.48 16.54
C TYR A 418 -28.71 -13.57 15.92
N THR A 419 -30.02 -13.34 15.88
CA THR A 419 -30.95 -14.30 15.29
C THR A 419 -31.00 -14.19 13.77
N LYS A 420 -30.94 -12.97 13.22
CA LYS A 420 -31.04 -12.73 11.77
C LYS A 420 -29.90 -13.39 10.99
N THR A 421 -28.67 -13.26 11.47
CA THR A 421 -27.49 -13.86 10.82
C THR A 421 -27.57 -15.39 10.80
N ALA A 422 -27.91 -16.02 11.93
CA ALA A 422 -28.01 -17.47 12.00
C ALA A 422 -29.14 -18.02 11.11
N LYS A 423 -30.27 -17.31 11.02
CA LYS A 423 -31.35 -17.65 10.09
C LYS A 423 -30.92 -17.53 8.64
N ALA A 424 -30.30 -16.41 8.27
CA ALA A 424 -29.81 -16.20 6.91
C ALA A 424 -28.81 -17.28 6.47
N LEU A 425 -27.93 -17.74 7.38
CA LEU A 425 -27.03 -18.86 7.12
C LEU A 425 -27.79 -20.18 6.89
N ALA A 426 -28.77 -20.49 7.74
CA ALA A 426 -29.59 -21.69 7.58
C ALA A 426 -30.38 -21.66 6.25
N ASP A 427 -30.96 -20.52 5.91
CA ASP A 427 -31.68 -20.29 4.66
C ASP A 427 -30.76 -20.44 3.45
N PHE A 428 -29.54 -19.88 3.52
CA PHE A 428 -28.53 -20.04 2.49
C PHE A 428 -28.16 -21.52 2.27
N ILE A 429 -27.89 -22.27 3.34
CA ILE A 429 -27.59 -23.72 3.25
C ILE A 429 -28.77 -24.46 2.60
N ASN A 430 -30.00 -24.13 2.99
CA ASN A 430 -31.18 -24.74 2.42
C ASN A 430 -31.34 -24.40 0.94
N ASN A 431 -31.10 -23.16 0.54
CA ASN A 431 -31.18 -22.72 -0.84
C ASN A 431 -30.13 -23.43 -1.72
N VAL A 432 -28.87 -23.52 -1.27
CA VAL A 432 -27.80 -24.21 -2.03
C VAL A 432 -28.03 -25.73 -2.13
N THR A 433 -28.75 -26.32 -1.18
CA THR A 433 -29.05 -27.78 -1.17
C THR A 433 -30.41 -28.13 -1.79
N GLU A 434 -31.13 -27.16 -2.33
CA GLU A 434 -32.49 -27.35 -2.86
C GLU A 434 -32.54 -28.33 -4.04
N GLU A 435 -31.59 -28.24 -4.97
CA GLU A 435 -31.57 -29.10 -6.17
C GLU A 435 -31.22 -30.57 -5.86
N VAL A 436 -30.64 -30.83 -4.68
CA VAL A 436 -30.18 -32.17 -4.24
C VAL A 436 -30.95 -32.68 -3.03
N ARG A 437 -32.23 -32.28 -2.89
CA ARG A 437 -33.10 -32.69 -1.76
C ARG A 437 -33.30 -34.20 -1.62
N SER A 438 -33.05 -34.97 -2.67
CA SER A 438 -33.03 -36.45 -2.62
C SER A 438 -31.91 -37.00 -1.74
N LEU A 439 -30.82 -36.25 -1.55
CA LEU A 439 -29.66 -36.61 -0.73
C LEU A 439 -29.58 -35.78 0.56
N CYS A 440 -30.16 -34.57 0.56
CA CYS A 440 -30.05 -33.59 1.63
C CYS A 440 -31.42 -33.22 2.21
N ILE A 441 -31.64 -33.46 3.50
CA ILE A 441 -32.83 -32.97 4.20
C ILE A 441 -32.76 -31.45 4.44
N GLU A 442 -33.91 -30.79 4.40
CA GLU A 442 -34.05 -29.39 4.82
C GLU A 442 -33.60 -29.23 6.28
N ARG A 443 -32.65 -28.31 6.50
CA ARG A 443 -32.07 -28.04 7.81
C ARG A 443 -32.93 -27.02 8.55
N LYS A 444 -33.12 -27.23 9.85
CA LYS A 444 -33.78 -26.29 10.75
C LYS A 444 -32.78 -25.80 11.78
N LEU A 445 -32.74 -24.49 11.99
CA LEU A 445 -31.92 -23.88 13.04
C LEU A 445 -32.50 -24.26 14.41
N THR A 446 -31.74 -25.02 15.22
CA THR A 446 -32.17 -25.49 16.54
C THR A 446 -31.66 -24.60 17.68
N SER A 447 -30.42 -24.13 17.58
CA SER A 447 -29.76 -23.32 18.60
C SER A 447 -28.68 -22.46 17.96
N ILE A 448 -28.36 -21.35 18.61
CA ILE A 448 -27.29 -20.43 18.20
C ILE A 448 -26.31 -20.36 19.36
N GLU A 449 -25.12 -20.95 19.20
CA GLU A 449 -24.10 -20.98 20.26
C GLU A 449 -23.44 -19.61 20.44
N TRP A 450 -23.10 -18.97 19.32
CA TRP A 450 -22.52 -17.64 19.29
C TRP A 450 -22.74 -17.01 17.92
N VAL A 451 -22.69 -15.68 17.86
CA VAL A 451 -22.59 -14.90 16.63
C VAL A 451 -21.52 -13.87 16.86
N MET A 452 -20.63 -13.73 15.89
CA MET A 452 -19.62 -12.67 15.92
C MET A 452 -19.87 -11.69 14.78
N LYS A 453 -19.60 -10.42 15.04
CA LYS A 453 -19.57 -9.36 14.05
C LYS A 453 -18.13 -8.93 13.85
N GLN A 454 -17.70 -8.90 12.59
CA GLN A 454 -16.46 -8.25 12.21
C GLN A 454 -16.70 -6.75 12.16
N SER A 455 -15.84 -5.98 12.83
CA SER A 455 -15.85 -4.52 12.76
C SER A 455 -14.41 -4.03 12.70
N SER A 456 -14.21 -2.88 12.07
CA SER A 456 -12.94 -2.17 12.18
C SER A 456 -12.67 -1.77 13.63
N ASN A 457 -11.40 -1.62 13.96
CA ASN A 457 -10.96 -1.21 15.28
C ASN A 457 -11.59 0.15 15.65
N ASP A 458 -12.31 0.21 16.77
CA ASP A 458 -12.97 1.44 17.25
C ASP A 458 -11.98 2.61 17.40
N ASP A 459 -10.72 2.31 17.70
CA ASP A 459 -9.65 3.30 17.77
C ASP A 459 -9.35 3.98 16.42
N ILE A 460 -9.53 3.29 15.30
CA ILE A 460 -9.43 3.89 13.95
C ILE A 460 -10.63 4.80 13.70
N LEU A 461 -11.84 4.32 13.98
CA LEU A 461 -13.07 5.05 13.72
C LEU A 461 -13.14 6.36 14.53
N ASN A 462 -12.64 6.33 15.77
CA ASN A 462 -12.60 7.48 16.66
C ASN A 462 -11.38 8.40 16.43
N PHE A 463 -10.37 7.96 15.66
CA PHE A 463 -9.19 8.77 15.36
C PHE A 463 -9.51 9.83 14.30
N ARG A 464 -9.15 11.09 14.59
CA ARG A 464 -9.37 12.20 13.66
C ARG A 464 -8.07 12.67 12.99
N TYR A 465 -7.11 13.13 13.79
CA TYR A 465 -5.80 13.59 13.33
C TYR A 465 -4.82 13.68 14.51
N SER A 466 -3.51 13.66 14.23
CA SER A 466 -2.47 14.04 15.20
C SER A 466 -2.15 15.53 15.07
N SER A 467 -1.81 16.22 16.16
CA SER A 467 -1.42 17.64 16.07
C SER A 467 -0.10 17.81 15.32
N ASP A 468 -0.12 18.62 14.26
CA ASP A 468 0.97 18.76 13.29
C ASP A 468 2.30 19.29 13.87
N GLY A 469 2.28 19.88 15.08
CA GLY A 469 3.47 20.45 15.72
C GLY A 469 4.47 19.44 16.28
N ASP A 470 4.04 18.23 16.61
CA ASP A 470 4.92 17.17 17.13
C ASP A 470 4.55 15.74 16.70
N GLY A 471 3.34 15.52 16.16
CA GLY A 471 2.83 14.22 15.75
C GLY A 471 2.52 13.27 16.92
N LEU A 472 2.56 13.73 18.18
CA LEU A 472 2.39 12.87 19.36
C LEU A 472 1.07 13.06 20.10
N HIS A 473 0.38 14.19 19.92
CA HIS A 473 -0.92 14.41 20.51
C HIS A 473 -2.04 14.05 19.54
N HIS A 474 -2.75 12.96 19.84
CA HIS A 474 -3.89 12.50 19.05
C HIS A 474 -5.19 13.10 19.59
N LYS A 475 -6.08 13.52 18.69
CA LYS A 475 -7.46 13.88 19.05
C LYS A 475 -8.42 12.76 18.65
N TYR A 476 -9.19 12.30 19.63
CA TYR A 476 -10.26 11.32 19.46
C TYR A 476 -11.61 12.02 19.64
N VAL A 477 -12.63 11.57 18.89
CA VAL A 477 -14.03 11.94 19.12
C VAL A 477 -14.81 10.66 19.32
N THR A 478 -15.67 10.59 20.33
CA THR A 478 -16.64 9.52 20.50
C THR A 478 -17.67 9.63 19.37
N ALA A 479 -17.57 8.79 18.35
CA ALA A 479 -18.63 8.66 17.36
C ALA A 479 -19.79 7.87 17.99
N GLU A 480 -20.92 8.51 18.26
CA GLU A 480 -22.18 7.77 18.37
C GLU A 480 -22.48 7.19 16.99
N VAL A 481 -22.21 5.89 16.81
CA VAL A 481 -22.61 5.15 15.62
C VAL A 481 -24.14 5.12 15.59
N LYS A 482 -24.75 6.10 14.93
CA LYS A 482 -26.18 6.04 14.59
C LYS A 482 -26.35 5.02 13.48
N VAL A 483 -26.82 3.84 13.86
CA VAL A 483 -27.38 2.86 12.94
C VAL A 483 -28.64 3.50 12.35
N ILE A 484 -28.56 3.92 11.08
CA ILE A 484 -29.75 4.30 10.31
C ILE A 484 -30.44 2.98 9.92
N HIS A 485 -31.69 2.82 10.36
CA HIS A 485 -32.51 1.63 10.16
C HIS A 485 -32.94 1.41 8.72
#